data_AF-A0A5N6FMK8-F1
#
_entry.id   AF-A0A5N6FMK8-F1
#
_cell.length_a   1.000
_cell.length_b   1.000
_cell.length_c   1.000
_cell.angle_alpha   90.00
_cell.angle_beta   90.00
_cell.angle_gamma   90.00
#
_symmetry.space_group_name_H-M   'P 1'
#
loop_
_entity.id
_entity.type
_entity.pdbx_description
1 polymer ?
#
loop_
_entity_poly.entity_id
_entity_poly.type
_entity_poly.pdbx_seq_one_letter_code
_entity_poly.pdbx_strand_id
1 'polypeptide(L)'
;MAKSEIPALLGVKGTTVTEGEKEKSPAAVILGGGYTQTDLEEIRAASQGEGAKAVAWVKVDPTKSPPSLPVGPEYGRAVAKRTKDRLDELVRSGKMNRDEVHLI
;
A
#
# COMPACT_ATOMS: atom_id res chain seq x y z
N MET A 1 -11.34 1.64 -10.92
CA MET A 1 -11.40 0.46 -10.04
C MET A 1 -10.67 0.77 -8.73
N ALA A 2 -9.35 0.57 -8.61
CA ALA A 2 -8.63 0.76 -7.32
C ALA A 2 -8.75 2.17 -6.67
N LYS A 3 -8.82 3.24 -7.49
CA LYS A 3 -8.88 4.64 -7.00
C LYS A 3 -10.12 4.96 -6.17
N SER A 4 -11.21 4.20 -6.33
CA SER A 4 -12.45 4.38 -5.55
C SER A 4 -12.60 3.37 -4.41
N GLU A 5 -11.95 2.21 -4.51
CA GLU A 5 -12.09 1.11 -3.53
C GLU A 5 -11.15 1.27 -2.32
N ILE A 6 -9.93 1.79 -2.52
CA ILE A 6 -8.97 1.98 -1.42
C ILE A 6 -9.49 2.99 -0.38
N PRO A 7 -10.03 4.17 -0.77
CA PRO A 7 -10.64 5.10 0.19
C PRO A 7 -11.79 4.47 1.00
N ALA A 8 -12.59 3.60 0.36
CA ALA A 8 -13.67 2.87 1.03
C ALA A 8 -13.14 1.93 2.11
N LEU A 9 -12.13 1.12 1.80
CA LEU A 9 -11.52 0.20 2.76
C LEU A 9 -10.83 0.91 3.93
N LEU A 10 -10.38 2.16 3.72
CA LEU A 10 -9.76 3.01 4.73
C LEU A 10 -10.77 3.80 5.58
N GLY A 11 -12.06 3.66 5.30
CA GLY A 11 -13.13 4.26 6.10
C GLY A 11 -13.38 5.75 5.84
N VAL A 12 -12.93 6.27 4.70
CA VAL A 12 -13.16 7.67 4.30
C VAL A 12 -14.67 7.92 4.22
N LYS A 13 -15.20 8.88 4.99
CA LYS A 13 -16.63 9.23 4.94
C LYS A 13 -17.06 9.61 3.51
N GLY A 14 -18.27 9.19 3.12
CA GLY A 14 -18.81 9.43 1.77
C GLY A 14 -18.49 8.32 0.76
N THR A 15 -17.74 7.30 1.16
CA THR A 15 -17.52 6.07 0.39
C THR A 15 -18.46 4.96 0.85
N THR A 16 -18.90 4.11 -0.07
CA THR A 16 -19.81 2.98 0.22
C THR A 16 -18.99 1.74 0.56
N VAL A 17 -19.19 1.18 1.75
CA VAL A 17 -18.57 -0.08 2.19
C VAL A 17 -19.65 -0.94 2.83
N THR A 18 -19.67 -2.24 2.55
CA THR A 18 -20.60 -3.14 3.25
C THR A 18 -20.13 -3.33 4.69
N GLU A 19 -21.06 -3.46 5.66
CA GLU A 19 -20.73 -3.48 7.10
C GLU A 19 -19.66 -4.53 7.48
N GLY A 20 -19.59 -5.65 6.75
CA GLY A 20 -18.58 -6.71 6.98
C GLY A 20 -17.15 -6.36 6.57
N GLU A 21 -16.92 -5.31 5.77
CA GLU A 21 -15.60 -4.86 5.34
C GLU A 21 -14.99 -3.85 6.33
N LYS A 22 -15.84 -3.17 7.11
CA LYS A 22 -15.44 -2.16 8.11
C LYS A 22 -14.66 -2.75 9.28
N GLU A 23 -14.91 -4.01 9.63
CA GLU A 23 -14.17 -4.75 10.67
C GLU A 23 -12.75 -5.15 10.24
N LYS A 24 -12.42 -5.04 8.95
CA LYS A 24 -11.13 -5.47 8.39
C LYS A 24 -10.35 -4.33 7.74
N SER A 25 -10.40 -3.13 8.31
CA SER A 25 -9.62 -2.00 7.79
C SER A 25 -8.13 -2.38 7.68
N PRO A 26 -7.51 -2.23 6.50
CA PRO A 26 -6.16 -2.69 6.25
C PRO A 26 -5.16 -1.99 7.17
N ALA A 27 -4.04 -2.66 7.44
CA ALA A 27 -2.94 -2.10 8.22
C ALA A 27 -1.90 -1.39 7.32
N ALA A 28 -1.82 -1.76 6.04
CA ALA A 28 -0.93 -1.15 5.07
C ALA A 28 -1.50 -1.29 3.65
N VAL A 29 -1.10 -0.38 2.77
CA VAL A 29 -1.38 -0.43 1.33
C VAL A 29 -0.07 -0.69 0.59
N ILE A 30 -0.05 -1.69 -0.30
CA ILE A 30 1.15 -2.09 -1.05
C ILE A 30 0.91 -1.84 -2.53
N LEU A 31 1.80 -1.06 -3.16
CA LEU A 31 1.77 -0.76 -4.58
C LEU A 31 2.95 -1.42 -5.30
N GLY A 32 2.64 -2.25 -6.30
CA GLY A 32 3.62 -2.94 -7.13
C GLY A 32 4.40 -2.02 -8.07
N GLY A 33 5.37 -2.60 -8.79
CA GLY A 33 6.23 -1.86 -9.73
C GLY A 33 5.50 -1.22 -10.91
N GLY A 34 4.32 -1.73 -11.28
CA GLY A 34 3.50 -1.20 -12.38
C GLY A 34 2.75 0.09 -12.07
N TYR A 35 2.70 0.52 -10.81
CA TYR A 35 2.11 1.81 -10.42
C TYR A 35 3.19 2.89 -10.43
N THR A 36 2.87 4.06 -10.99
CA THR A 36 3.77 5.21 -10.99
C THR A 36 3.78 5.91 -9.63
N GLN A 37 4.70 6.87 -9.45
CA GLN A 37 4.68 7.76 -8.29
C GLN A 37 3.41 8.63 -8.27
N THR A 38 2.96 9.09 -9.44
CA THR A 38 1.72 9.84 -9.59
C THR A 38 0.50 9.01 -9.16
N ASP A 39 0.44 7.72 -9.54
CA ASP A 39 -0.64 6.84 -9.10
C ASP A 39 -0.68 6.69 -7.57
N LEU A 40 0.49 6.56 -6.93
CA LEU A 40 0.58 6.52 -5.47
C LEU A 40 0.02 7.80 -4.84
N GLU A 41 0.42 8.96 -5.34
CA GLU A 41 -0.01 10.26 -4.81
C GLU A 41 -1.51 10.47 -4.98
N GLU A 42 -2.06 10.14 -6.14
CA GLU A 42 -3.50 10.23 -6.42
C GLU A 42 -4.32 9.31 -5.52
N ILE A 43 -3.90 8.04 -5.36
CA ILE A 43 -4.60 7.07 -4.50
C ILE A 43 -4.50 7.52 -3.04
N ARG A 44 -3.32 7.97 -2.60
CA ARG A 44 -3.11 8.44 -1.23
C ARG A 44 -3.94 9.67 -0.94
N ALA A 45 -3.99 10.65 -1.85
CA ALA A 45 -4.80 11.85 -1.73
C ALA A 45 -6.30 11.52 -1.65
N ALA A 46 -6.78 10.61 -2.51
CA ALA A 46 -8.17 10.16 -2.47
C ALA A 46 -8.52 9.39 -1.18
N SER A 47 -7.50 8.83 -0.51
CA SER A 47 -7.64 8.09 0.75
C SER A 47 -7.54 8.97 1.99
N GLN A 48 -7.29 10.27 1.84
CA GLN A 48 -7.38 11.24 2.92
C GLN A 48 -8.83 11.70 3.11
N GLY A 49 -9.20 12.02 4.34
CA GLY A 49 -10.52 12.57 4.63
C GLY A 49 -10.99 12.28 6.05
N GLU A 50 -12.17 12.78 6.38
CA GLU A 50 -12.77 12.54 7.69
C GLU A 50 -13.07 11.05 7.89
N GLY A 51 -12.61 10.48 9.00
CA GLY A 51 -12.75 9.04 9.29
C GLY A 51 -11.68 8.15 8.65
N ALA A 52 -10.77 8.71 7.84
CA ALA A 52 -9.68 7.95 7.23
C ALA A 52 -8.73 7.38 8.29
N LYS A 53 -8.48 6.07 8.21
CA LYS A 53 -7.48 5.40 9.05
C LYS A 53 -6.07 5.63 8.48
N ALA A 54 -5.16 6.08 9.35
CA ALA A 54 -3.75 6.16 8.99
C ALA A 54 -3.15 4.75 8.81
N VAL A 55 -2.52 4.52 7.67
CA VAL A 55 -1.90 3.25 7.28
C VAL A 55 -0.54 3.49 6.65
N ALA A 56 0.37 2.53 6.81
CA ALA A 56 1.65 2.55 6.13
C ALA A 56 1.47 2.30 4.62
N TRP A 57 2.21 3.05 3.80
CA TRP A 57 2.24 2.88 2.35
C TRP A 57 3.55 2.23 1.94
N VAL A 58 3.49 1.11 1.24
CA VAL A 58 4.67 0.40 0.74
C VAL A 58 4.67 0.45 -0.78
N LYS A 59 5.74 0.95 -1.38
CA LYS A 59 5.88 1.08 -2.84
C LYS A 59 7.15 0.36 -3.30
N VAL A 60 7.02 -0.44 -4.36
CA VAL A 60 8.19 -1.00 -5.03
C VAL A 60 9.00 0.11 -5.65
N ASP A 61 10.27 0.17 -5.27
CA ASP A 61 11.27 1.07 -5.80
C ASP A 61 11.71 0.59 -7.20
N PRO A 62 11.42 1.37 -8.25
CA PRO A 62 11.81 0.99 -9.61
C PRO A 62 13.34 0.97 -9.78
N THR A 63 14.09 1.70 -8.94
CA THR A 63 15.57 1.73 -9.00
C THR A 63 16.22 0.51 -8.35
N LYS A 64 15.52 -0.17 -7.42
CA LYS A 64 15.99 -1.39 -6.76
C LYS A 64 15.54 -2.67 -7.47
N SER A 65 14.81 -2.54 -8.57
CA SER A 65 14.50 -3.66 -9.46
C SER A 65 15.65 -3.77 -10.46
N PRO A 66 16.49 -4.83 -10.42
CA PRO A 66 17.51 -5.01 -11.43
C PRO A 66 16.83 -5.08 -12.80
N PRO A 67 17.28 -4.30 -13.80
CA PRO A 67 16.74 -4.38 -15.16
C PRO A 67 16.92 -5.77 -15.79
N SER A 68 17.73 -6.63 -15.17
CA SER A 68 18.08 -7.98 -15.60
C SER A 68 17.26 -9.11 -14.99
N LEU A 69 16.34 -8.84 -14.05
CA LEU A 69 15.40 -9.87 -13.57
C LEU A 69 14.24 -9.93 -14.57
N PRO A 70 14.17 -10.95 -15.46
CA PRO A 70 13.00 -11.10 -16.31
C PRO A 70 11.75 -11.17 -15.42
N VAL A 71 10.71 -10.44 -15.81
CA VAL A 71 9.42 -10.45 -15.11
C VAL A 71 8.93 -11.90 -15.11
N GLY A 72 9.05 -12.54 -13.95
CA GLY A 72 8.89 -13.98 -13.80
C GLY A 72 8.76 -14.38 -12.33
N PRO A 73 8.61 -15.69 -12.05
CA PRO A 73 8.34 -16.18 -10.69
C PRO A 73 9.38 -15.73 -9.66
N GLU A 74 10.64 -15.59 -10.05
CA GLU A 74 11.73 -15.17 -9.17
C GLU A 74 11.65 -13.69 -8.80
N TYR A 75 11.31 -12.80 -9.76
CA TYR A 75 11.06 -11.39 -9.47
C TYR A 75 9.91 -11.23 -8.48
N GLY A 76 8.80 -11.95 -8.69
CA GLY A 76 7.66 -11.95 -7.77
C GLY A 76 8.04 -12.40 -6.36
N ARG A 77 8.86 -13.46 -6.23
CA ARG A 77 9.37 -13.93 -4.93
C ARG A 77 10.27 -12.90 -4.25
N ALA A 78 11.16 -12.26 -5.01
CA ALA A 78 12.07 -11.24 -4.48
C ALA A 78 11.30 -10.02 -3.95
N VAL A 79 10.34 -9.50 -4.73
CA VAL A 79 9.49 -8.38 -4.31
C VAL A 79 8.66 -8.77 -3.08
N ALA A 80 8.00 -9.93 -3.11
CA ALA A 80 7.21 -10.41 -1.98
C ALA A 80 8.05 -10.55 -0.70
N LYS A 81 9.31 -11.02 -0.81
CA LYS A 81 10.22 -11.09 0.33
C LYS A 81 10.53 -9.69 0.89
N ARG A 82 10.93 -8.73 0.03
CA ARG A 82 11.22 -7.36 0.46
C ARG A 82 10.01 -6.69 1.10
N THR A 83 8.81 -6.89 0.56
CA THR A 83 7.57 -6.40 1.15
C THR A 83 7.38 -6.96 2.55
N LYS A 84 7.51 -8.28 2.74
CA LYS A 84 7.35 -8.92 4.05
C LYS A 84 8.38 -8.42 5.05
N ASP A 85 9.66 -8.40 4.66
CA ASP A 85 10.75 -7.91 5.51
C ASP A 85 10.47 -6.45 5.95
N ARG A 86 9.97 -5.61 5.03
CA ARG A 86 9.63 -4.22 5.35
C ARG A 86 8.41 -4.11 6.27
N LEU A 87 7.37 -4.90 6.06
CA LEU A 87 6.20 -4.91 6.93
C LEU A 87 6.59 -5.35 8.35
N ASP A 88 7.42 -6.38 8.50
CA ASP A 88 7.93 -6.83 9.80
C ASP A 88 8.69 -5.71 10.54
N GLU A 89 9.51 -4.94 9.81
CA GLU A 89 10.21 -3.78 10.37
C GLU A 89 9.23 -2.68 10.84
N LEU A 90 8.19 -2.40 10.04
CA LEU A 90 7.17 -1.40 10.38
C LEU A 90 6.33 -1.82 11.58
N VAL A 91 6.03 -3.10 11.72
CA VAL A 91 5.36 -3.67 12.90
C VAL A 91 6.24 -3.49 14.13
N ARG A 92 7.52 -3.91 14.06
CA ARG A 92 8.46 -3.80 15.19
C ARG A 92 8.73 -2.35 15.59
N SER A 93 8.73 -1.42 14.64
CA SER A 93 8.98 0.00 14.88
C SER A 93 7.72 0.81 15.23
N GLY A 94 6.53 0.18 15.25
CA GLY A 94 5.27 0.87 15.56
C GLY A 94 4.89 1.94 14.53
N LYS A 95 5.24 1.71 13.25
CA LYS A 95 4.99 2.64 12.14
C LYS A 95 3.85 2.23 11.21
N MET A 96 3.20 1.09 11.47
CA MET A 96 2.10 0.56 10.64
C MET A 96 0.88 1.49 10.56
N ASN A 97 0.66 2.32 11.58
CA ASN A 97 -0.47 3.24 11.70
C ASN A 97 -0.09 4.70 11.36
N ARG A 98 0.96 4.89 10.57
CA ARG A 98 1.43 6.22 10.15
C ARG A 98 1.31 6.35 8.65
N ASP A 99 0.85 7.52 8.20
CA ASP A 99 0.72 7.84 6.79
C ASP A 99 2.07 8.19 6.14
N GLU A 100 3.01 7.25 6.19
CA GLU A 100 4.37 7.35 5.67
C GLU A 100 4.54 6.42 4.46
N VAL A 101 5.29 6.90 3.46
CA VAL A 101 5.66 6.10 2.27
C VAL A 101 6.99 5.40 2.51
N HIS A 102 7.03 4.11 2.23
CA HIS A 102 8.20 3.26 2.40
C HIS A 102 8.53 2.52 1.10
N LEU A 103 9.76 2.70 0.62
CA LEU A 103 10.24 2.12 -0.63
C LEU A 103 10.95 0.77 -0.40
N ILE A 104 10.61 -0.24 -1.19
CA ILE A 104 11.18 -1.61 -1.14
C ILE A 104 11.90 -2.01 -2.42
#